data_AF-A0A7C6XI38-F1
#
_entry.id   AF-A0A7C6XI38-F1
#
_cell.length_a   1.000
_cell.length_b   1.000
_cell.length_c   1.000
_cell.angle_alpha   90.00
_cell.angle_beta   90.00
_cell.angle_gamma   90.00
#
_symmetry.space_group_name_H-M   'P 1'
#
loop_
_entity.id
_entity.type
_entity.pdbx_description
1 polymer ?
#
loop_
_entity_poly.entity_id
_entity_poly.type
_entity_poly.pdbx_seq_one_letter_code
_entity_poly.pdbx_strand_id
1 'polypeptide(L)'
;MNCPNCGTYNPEGRTTCWRCDKELPKPKPQKRRNPQKSAQTWLYVIVAVFLVYTLLQMCGVPLPFGTQAPIPAEPSGGLLPSMPPPAALGALLAGFL
;
A
#
# COMPACT_ATOMS: atom_id res chain seq x y z
N MET A 1 -32.20 0.36 -23.35
CA MET A 1 -32.03 1.64 -24.10
C MET A 1 -33.26 1.98 -24.95
N ASN A 2 -33.58 3.25 -25.21
CA ASN A 2 -34.66 3.64 -26.13
C ASN A 2 -34.14 3.74 -27.58
N CYS A 3 -34.94 3.30 -28.55
CA CYS A 3 -34.58 3.39 -29.96
C CYS A 3 -34.55 4.86 -30.42
N PRO A 4 -33.46 5.34 -31.06
CA PRO A 4 -33.37 6.72 -31.55
C PRO A 4 -34.31 7.02 -32.73
N ASN A 5 -34.81 5.98 -33.42
CA ASN A 5 -35.69 6.15 -34.59
C ASN A 5 -37.17 6.20 -34.23
N CYS A 6 -37.64 5.39 -33.27
CA CYS A 6 -39.08 5.26 -32.95
C CYS A 6 -39.41 5.44 -31.47
N GLY A 7 -38.42 5.74 -30.61
CA GLY A 7 -38.61 6.01 -29.17
C GLY A 7 -38.97 4.79 -28.32
N THR A 8 -39.15 3.60 -28.90
CA THR A 8 -39.56 2.41 -28.16
C THR A 8 -38.43 1.84 -27.30
N TYR A 9 -38.76 1.42 -26.08
CA TYR A 9 -37.82 0.78 -25.16
C TYR A 9 -37.31 -0.55 -25.72
N ASN A 10 -36.01 -0.76 -25.67
CA ASN A 10 -35.34 -1.95 -26.13
C ASN A 10 -34.41 -2.50 -25.01
N PRO A 11 -34.49 -3.80 -24.68
CA PRO A 11 -33.62 -4.40 -23.68
C PRO A 11 -32.14 -4.35 -24.11
N GLU A 12 -31.24 -4.37 -23.13
CA GLU A 12 -29.79 -4.33 -23.36
C GLU A 12 -29.32 -5.56 -24.17
N GLY A 13 -28.34 -5.36 -25.05
CA GLY A 13 -27.71 -6.44 -25.84
C GLY A 13 -28.34 -6.75 -27.21
N ARG A 14 -29.51 -6.19 -27.55
CA ARG A 14 -30.07 -6.29 -28.91
C ARG A 14 -29.35 -5.36 -29.88
N THR A 15 -29.05 -5.86 -31.08
CA THR A 15 -28.47 -5.06 -32.18
C THR A 15 -29.52 -4.42 -33.08
N THR A 16 -30.76 -4.90 -33.04
CA THR A 16 -31.87 -4.44 -33.89
C THR A 16 -33.12 -4.13 -33.06
N CYS A 17 -33.78 -3.01 -33.37
CA CYS A 17 -35.00 -2.59 -32.68
C CYS A 17 -36.14 -3.55 -32.97
N TRP A 18 -36.81 -4.05 -31.92
CA TRP A 18 -37.90 -5.03 -32.07
C TRP A 18 -39.18 -4.45 -32.70
N ARG A 19 -39.32 -3.12 -32.79
CA ARG A 19 -40.54 -2.46 -33.29
C ARG A 19 -40.41 -1.94 -34.73
N CYS A 20 -39.27 -1.38 -35.10
CA CYS A 20 -39.07 -0.74 -36.41
C CYS A 20 -37.91 -1.34 -37.22
N ASP A 21 -37.30 -2.42 -36.74
CA ASP A 21 -36.23 -3.19 -37.39
C ASP A 21 -34.97 -2.39 -37.76
N LYS A 22 -34.81 -1.17 -37.25
CA LYS A 22 -33.59 -0.37 -37.40
C LYS A 22 -32.49 -0.87 -36.47
N GLU A 23 -31.24 -0.79 -36.94
CA GLU A 23 -30.06 -1.08 -36.11
C GLU A 23 -29.97 -0.13 -34.92
N LEU A 24 -29.62 -0.69 -33.76
CA LEU A 24 -29.33 0.08 -32.55
C LEU A 24 -27.83 0.41 -32.47
N PRO A 25 -27.49 1.55 -31.87
CA PRO A 25 -26.11 1.87 -31.53
C PRO A 25 -25.47 0.76 -30.70
N LYS A 26 -24.39 0.16 -31.19
CA LYS A 26 -23.63 -0.84 -30.42
C LYS A 26 -22.97 -0.13 -29.23
N PRO A 27 -23.09 -0.68 -28.00
CA PRO A 27 -22.32 -0.17 -26.89
C PRO A 27 -20.83 -0.27 -27.24
N LYS A 28 -20.08 0.83 -27.06
CA LYS A 28 -18.64 0.83 -27.31
C LYS A 28 -18.00 -0.21 -26.39
N PRO A 29 -17.18 -1.13 -26.90
CA PRO A 29 -16.51 -2.12 -26.05
C PRO A 29 -15.67 -1.36 -25.02
N GLN A 30 -16.02 -1.51 -23.73
CA GLN A 30 -15.21 -0.92 -22.68
C GLN A 30 -13.88 -1.66 -22.63
N LYS A 31 -12.80 -0.97 -23.01
CA LYS A 31 -11.45 -1.51 -22.89
C LYS A 31 -11.17 -1.79 -21.41
N ARG A 32 -11.25 -3.07 -21.01
CA ARG A 32 -10.87 -3.49 -19.66
C ARG A 32 -9.39 -3.18 -19.47
N ARG A 33 -9.05 -2.33 -18.50
CA ARG A 33 -7.67 -2.08 -18.10
C ARG A 33 -7.12 -3.38 -17.52
N ASN A 34 -6.02 -3.88 -18.06
CA ASN A 34 -5.35 -5.06 -17.50
C ASN A 34 -4.55 -4.60 -16.26
N PRO A 35 -4.93 -5.03 -15.03
CA PRO A 35 -4.28 -4.58 -13.80
C PRO A 35 -2.81 -5.05 -13.71
N GLN A 36 -2.49 -6.18 -14.31
CA GLN A 36 -1.14 -6.77 -14.31
C GLN A 36 -0.15 -5.88 -15.07
N LYS A 37 -0.55 -5.31 -16.22
CA LYS A 37 0.32 -4.39 -16.97
C LYS A 37 0.60 -3.10 -16.21
N SER A 38 -0.37 -2.56 -15.47
CA SER A 38 -0.14 -1.37 -14.65
C SER A 38 0.79 -1.65 -13.48
N ALA A 39 0.65 -2.80 -12.82
CA ALA A 39 1.55 -3.20 -11.74
C ALA A 39 2.98 -3.41 -12.25
N GLN A 40 3.13 -4.08 -13.40
CA GLN A 40 4.43 -4.30 -14.04
C GLN A 40 5.10 -2.98 -14.42
N THR A 41 4.34 -2.00 -14.93
CA THR A 41 4.87 -0.66 -15.24
C THR A 41 5.40 0.03 -13.98
N TRP A 42 4.64 -0.01 -12.88
CA TRP A 42 5.05 0.58 -11.59
C TRP A 42 6.29 -0.09 -11.01
N LEU A 43 6.38 -1.41 -11.10
CA LEU A 43 7.56 -2.16 -10.67
C LEU A 43 8.81 -1.71 -11.43
N TYR A 44 8.73 -1.57 -12.76
CA TYR A 44 9.86 -1.07 -13.54
C TYR A 44 10.24 0.37 -13.20
N VAL A 45 9.26 1.24 -12.94
CA VAL A 45 9.53 2.62 -12.49
C VAL A 45 10.31 2.61 -11.16
N ILE A 46 9.87 1.81 -10.19
CA ILE A 46 10.56 1.70 -8.89
C ILE A 46 11.98 1.18 -9.06
N VAL A 47 12.17 0.09 -9.82
CA VAL A 47 13.49 -0.50 -10.06
C VAL A 47 14.41 0.49 -10.77
N ALA A 48 13.92 1.21 -11.78
CA ALA A 48 14.72 2.21 -12.49
C ALA A 48 15.12 3.37 -11.57
N VAL A 49 14.18 3.89 -10.77
CA VAL A 49 14.49 4.96 -9.80
C VAL A 49 15.51 4.49 -8.76
N PHE A 50 15.36 3.27 -8.24
CA PHE A 50 16.31 2.68 -7.29
C PHE A 50 17.72 2.55 -7.90
N LEU A 51 17.84 2.02 -9.12
CA LEU A 51 19.12 1.91 -9.81
C LEU A 51 19.78 3.28 -10.04
N VAL A 52 19.00 4.27 -10.49
CA VAL A 52 19.50 5.64 -10.67
C VAL A 52 19.96 6.22 -9.34
N TYR A 53 19.19 6.04 -8.26
CA TYR A 53 19.56 6.48 -6.92
C TYR A 53 20.88 5.85 -6.45
N THR A 54 21.05 4.53 -6.62
CA THR A 54 22.29 3.84 -6.26
C THR A 54 23.48 4.36 -7.06
N LEU A 55 23.31 4.63 -8.36
CA LEU A 55 24.37 5.22 -9.19
C LEU A 55 24.73 6.63 -8.73
N LEU A 56 23.74 7.47 -8.41
CA LEU A 56 23.98 8.82 -7.89
C LEU A 56 24.73 8.81 -6.55
N GLN A 57 24.41 7.87 -5.66
CA GLN A 57 25.13 7.64 -4.40
C GLN A 57 26.59 7.23 -4.66
N MET A 58 26.83 6.31 -5.61
CA MET A 58 28.18 5.91 -6.01
C MET A 58 28.98 7.04 -6.65
N CYS A 59 28.31 7.96 -7.36
CA CYS A 59 28.92 9.15 -7.94
C CYS A 59 29.15 10.30 -6.93
N GLY A 60 28.83 10.10 -5.63
CA GLY A 60 29.07 11.10 -4.58
C GLY A 60 28.15 12.33 -4.67
N VAL A 61 27.01 12.22 -5.35
CA VAL A 61 26.02 13.29 -5.40
C VAL A 61 25.35 13.39 -4.04
N PRO A 62 25.37 14.55 -3.35
CA PRO A 62 24.72 14.69 -2.05
C PRO A 62 23.20 14.65 -2.25
N LEU A 63 22.58 13.51 -1.94
CA LEU A 63 21.13 13.35 -1.94
C LEU A 63 20.57 13.68 -0.54
N PRO A 64 19.45 14.42 -0.44
CA PRO A 64 18.92 14.91 0.84
C PRO A 64 18.35 13.82 1.77
N PHE A 65 18.37 12.55 1.34
CA PHE A 65 17.81 11.40 2.07
C PHE A 65 18.89 10.39 2.54
N GLY A 66 20.17 10.76 2.48
CA GLY A 66 21.29 9.89 2.88
C GLY A 66 21.51 9.86 4.39
N THR A 67 21.58 8.63 4.92
CA THR A 67 22.10 8.17 6.23
C THR A 67 21.93 9.18 7.39
N GLN A 68 20.92 8.95 8.24
CA GLN A 68 20.98 9.46 9.61
C GLN A 68 22.35 9.05 10.17
N ALA A 69 23.14 10.02 10.64
CA ALA A 69 24.34 9.74 11.40
C ALA A 69 24.00 8.69 12.48
N PRO A 70 24.92 7.76 12.81
CA PRO A 70 24.68 6.84 13.91
C PRO A 70 24.31 7.70 15.11
N ILE A 71 23.09 7.53 15.63
CA ILE A 71 22.71 8.15 16.89
C ILE A 71 23.75 7.64 17.88
N PRO A 72 24.57 8.51 18.50
CA PRO A 72 25.49 8.04 19.52
C PRO A 72 24.61 7.35 20.56
N ALA A 73 24.82 6.05 20.74
CA ALA A 73 24.15 5.31 21.79
C ALA A 73 24.59 5.95 23.11
N GLU A 74 23.74 6.79 23.65
CA GLU A 74 23.86 7.25 25.03
C GLU A 74 23.86 5.97 25.88
N PRO A 75 24.93 5.66 26.63
CA PRO A 75 24.88 4.56 27.55
C PRO A 75 23.87 4.96 28.62
N SER A 76 22.66 4.40 28.54
CA SER A 76 21.66 4.50 29.58
C SER A 76 22.28 3.96 30.86
N GLY A 77 22.81 4.88 31.68
CA GLY A 77 23.26 4.62 33.03
C GLY A 77 22.04 4.19 33.83
N GLY A 78 21.75 2.89 33.79
CA GLY A 78 20.75 2.27 34.64
C GLY A 78 21.15 2.50 36.08
N LEU A 79 20.47 3.44 36.74
CA LEU A 79 20.41 3.51 38.19
C LEU A 79 19.78 2.21 38.68
N LEU A 80 20.62 1.24 39.03
CA LEU A 80 20.18 0.09 39.81
C LEU A 80 19.74 0.61 41.18
N PRO A 81 18.50 0.31 41.65
CA PRO A 81 18.15 0.57 43.03
C PRO A 81 19.05 -0.29 43.93
N SER A 82 19.65 0.34 44.95
CA SER A 82 20.43 -0.33 45.98
C SER A 82 19.61 -1.44 46.64
N MET A 83 20.12 -2.67 46.58
CA MET A 83 19.56 -3.82 47.27
C MET A 83 19.58 -3.58 48.80
N PRO A 84 18.48 -3.75 49.54
CA PRO A 84 18.52 -3.71 50.99
C PRO A 84 19.15 -4.99 51.57
N PRO A 85 19.77 -4.95 52.77
CA PRO A 85 20.46 -6.08 53.38
C PRO A 85 19.53 -7.24 53.76
N PRO A 86 20.04 -8.48 53.83
CA PRO A 86 19.24 -9.69 54.01
C PRO A 86 18.90 -9.88 55.49
N ALA A 87 17.91 -9.17 56.01
CA ALA A 87 17.47 -9.36 57.40
C ALA A 87 15.95 -9.42 57.59
N ALA A 88 15.15 -9.35 56.53
CA ALA A 88 13.69 -9.28 56.67
C ALA A 88 12.91 -10.35 55.87
N LEU A 89 13.53 -11.50 55.57
CA LEU A 89 12.86 -12.63 54.90
C LEU A 89 12.21 -13.63 55.89
N GLY A 90 11.76 -13.16 57.06
CA GLY A 90 11.28 -14.02 58.15
C GLY A 90 9.79 -13.90 58.53
N ALA A 91 9.03 -12.96 57.98
CA ALA A 91 7.71 -12.58 58.55
C ALA A 91 6.48 -12.83 57.65
N LEU A 92 6.60 -13.59 56.54
CA LEU A 92 5.48 -13.84 55.62
C LEU A 92 5.06 -15.32 55.51
N LEU A 93 5.34 -16.13 56.54
CA LEU A 93 4.88 -17.54 56.62
C LEU A 93 3.98 -17.83 57.84
N ALA A 94 3.27 -16.83 58.36
CA ALA A 94 2.35 -17.00 59.50
C ALA A 94 0.96 -16.39 59.27
N GLY A 95 0.43 -16.47 58.04
CA GLY A 95 -0.87 -15.91 57.68
C GLY A 95 -1.79 -16.80 56.84
N PHE A 96 -1.47 -18.09 56.70
CA PHE A 96 -2.34 -19.07 56.02
C PHE A 96 -2.36 -20.38 56.81
N LEU A 97 -3.05 -20.35 57.95
CA LEU A 97 -3.73 -21.48 58.59
C LEU A 97 -4.77 -20.94 59.58
#